data_AF-F4MVJ0-F1
#
_entry.id   AF-F4MVJ0-F1
#
_cell.length_a   1.000
_cell.length_b   1.000
_cell.length_c   1.000
_cell.angle_alpha   90.00
_cell.angle_beta   90.00
_cell.angle_gamma   90.00
#
_symmetry.space_group_name_H-M   'P 1'
#
loop_
_entity.id
_entity.type
_entity.pdbx_description
1 polymer ?
#
loop_
_entity_poly.entity_id
_entity_poly.type
_entity_poly.pdbx_seq_one_letter_code
_entity_poly.pdbx_strand_id
1 'polypeptide(L)'
;MAQLARRYGELAQGGTVRVLPGPTGERNTYALLPRQRILCLADTEADALTQLAAVLAIGSEVLWPENTVQTDLFRTLPAVVKSRITLTKDWQTANIAFDGVIYHGDADQLRILCEQIAQIDGPIISVQGFARGETNILLERLLIEHSLSVNTAAAGGNASLMTIG
;
A
#
# COMPACT_ATOMS: atom_id res chain seq x y z
N MET A 1 16.11 -10.78 6.83
CA MET A 1 15.48 -9.92 5.81
C MET A 1 14.90 -10.67 4.62
N ALA A 2 15.66 -11.49 3.89
CA ALA A 2 15.14 -12.21 2.71
C ALA A 2 13.89 -13.08 3.00
N GLN A 3 13.86 -13.78 4.13
CA GLN A 3 12.70 -14.59 4.54
C GLN A 3 11.45 -13.73 4.81
N LEU A 4 11.62 -12.54 5.40
CA LEU A 4 10.51 -11.64 5.67
C LEU A 4 9.92 -11.06 4.37
N ALA A 5 10.78 -10.63 3.45
CA ALA A 5 10.36 -10.17 2.13
C ALA A 5 9.59 -11.27 1.37
N ARG A 6 10.08 -12.52 1.44
CA ARG A 6 9.36 -13.67 0.85
C ARG A 6 7.99 -13.87 1.49
N ARG A 7 7.91 -13.85 2.83
CA ARG A 7 6.64 -13.97 3.55
C ARG A 7 5.64 -12.88 3.15
N TYR A 8 6.09 -11.63 3.03
CA TYR A 8 5.20 -10.57 2.54
C TYR A 8 4.77 -10.81 1.10
N GLY A 9 5.66 -11.28 0.22
CA GLY A 9 5.31 -11.65 -1.14
C GLY A 9 4.27 -12.78 -1.23
N GLU A 10 4.33 -13.76 -0.33
CA GLU A 10 3.35 -14.86 -0.24
C GLU A 10 1.98 -14.39 0.27
N LEU A 11 1.96 -13.41 1.18
CA LEU A 11 0.73 -12.88 1.80
C LEU A 11 0.10 -11.73 1.00
N ALA A 12 0.87 -11.03 0.19
CA ALA A 12 0.39 -9.88 -0.56
C ALA A 12 -0.74 -10.27 -1.52
N GLN A 13 -1.78 -9.43 -1.55
CA GLN A 13 -2.96 -9.62 -2.42
C GLN A 13 -3.12 -8.47 -3.43
N GLY A 14 -2.13 -7.58 -3.53
CA GLY A 14 -2.14 -6.47 -4.47
C GLY A 14 -2.25 -6.95 -5.92
N GLY A 15 -3.18 -6.37 -6.66
CA GLY A 15 -3.50 -6.73 -8.05
C GLY A 15 -4.38 -7.97 -8.22
N THR A 16 -4.80 -8.63 -7.14
CA THR A 16 -5.72 -9.78 -7.26
C THR A 16 -7.13 -9.34 -7.64
N VAL A 17 -7.81 -10.15 -8.44
CA VAL A 17 -9.19 -9.92 -8.88
C VAL A 17 -10.00 -11.20 -8.71
N ARG A 18 -11.19 -11.09 -8.13
CA ARG A 18 -12.13 -12.19 -7.93
C ARG A 18 -13.44 -11.87 -8.64
N VAL A 19 -13.99 -12.84 -9.35
CA VAL A 19 -15.37 -12.75 -9.85
C VAL A 19 -16.29 -13.13 -8.69
N LEU A 20 -17.23 -12.25 -8.38
CA LEU A 20 -18.23 -12.51 -7.34
C LEU A 20 -19.44 -13.22 -7.96
N PRO A 21 -20.05 -14.19 -7.26
CA PRO A 21 -21.32 -14.76 -7.69
C PRO A 21 -22.38 -13.66 -7.74
N GLY A 22 -23.21 -13.66 -8.79
CA GLY A 22 -24.20 -12.63 -9.03
C GLY A 22 -25.29 -13.11 -9.99
N PRO A 23 -26.30 -12.28 -10.25
CA PRO A 23 -27.40 -12.63 -11.15
C PRO A 23 -26.90 -12.78 -12.59
N THR A 24 -27.65 -13.55 -13.38
CA THR A 24 -27.45 -13.61 -14.83
C THR A 24 -27.63 -12.23 -15.44
N GLY A 25 -26.83 -11.88 -16.44
CA GLY A 25 -26.88 -10.56 -17.07
C GLY A 25 -25.96 -9.54 -16.41
N GLU A 26 -25.28 -9.91 -15.32
CA GLU A 26 -24.26 -9.10 -14.68
C GLU A 26 -22.93 -9.85 -14.54
N ARG A 27 -21.83 -9.10 -14.60
CA ARG A 27 -20.51 -9.58 -14.18
C ARG A 27 -19.98 -8.65 -13.11
N ASN A 28 -19.87 -9.20 -11.89
CA ASN A 28 -19.37 -8.48 -10.73
C ASN A 28 -17.95 -8.94 -10.41
N THR A 29 -17.01 -8.01 -10.33
CA THR A 29 -15.61 -8.29 -10.00
C THR A 29 -15.16 -7.44 -8.83
N TYR A 30 -14.42 -8.04 -7.90
CA TYR A 30 -13.80 -7.38 -6.77
C TYR A 30 -12.28 -7.48 -6.91
N ALA A 31 -11.61 -6.33 -6.92
CA ALA A 31 -10.16 -6.21 -7.03
C ALA A 31 -9.56 -5.60 -5.76
N LEU A 32 -8.39 -6.10 -5.37
CA LEU A 32 -7.55 -5.52 -4.33
C LEU A 32 -6.41 -4.77 -5.00
N LEU A 33 -6.51 -3.45 -5.08
CA LEU A 33 -5.50 -2.60 -5.71
C LEU A 33 -4.52 -2.09 -4.66
N PRO A 34 -3.22 -1.97 -4.96
CA PRO A 34 -2.29 -1.30 -4.06
C PRO A 34 -2.68 0.16 -3.89
N ARG A 35 -2.54 0.66 -2.66
CA ARG A 35 -2.40 2.11 -2.42
C ARG A 35 -1.23 2.64 -3.24
N GLN A 36 -1.28 3.90 -3.66
CA GLN A 36 -0.29 4.44 -4.58
C GLN A 36 1.07 4.62 -3.91
N ARG A 37 1.12 5.33 -2.77
CA ARG A 37 2.38 5.72 -2.14
C ARG A 37 2.24 5.77 -0.63
N ILE A 38 3.14 5.07 0.04
CA ILE A 38 3.15 4.94 1.50
C ILE A 38 4.35 5.70 2.08
N LEU A 39 4.08 6.64 2.99
CA LEU A 39 5.12 7.28 3.79
C LEU A 39 5.65 6.30 4.82
N CYS A 40 6.95 6.03 4.80
CA CYS A 40 7.62 5.08 5.67
C CYS A 40 8.58 5.81 6.60
N LEU A 41 8.24 5.81 7.89
CA LEU A 41 8.98 6.49 8.95
C LEU A 41 9.53 5.44 9.92
N ALA A 42 10.86 5.37 9.98
CA ALA A 42 11.59 4.49 10.88
C ALA A 42 12.93 5.16 11.23
N ASP A 43 13.42 4.89 12.43
CA ASP A 43 14.72 5.38 12.93
C ASP A 43 15.82 4.30 12.93
N THR A 44 15.49 3.07 12.53
CA THR A 44 16.46 1.99 12.36
C THR A 44 16.49 1.46 10.92
N GLU A 45 17.65 0.96 10.50
CA GLU A 45 17.83 0.36 9.18
C GLU A 45 16.91 -0.87 9.00
N ALA A 46 16.81 -1.71 10.04
CA ALA A 46 16.02 -2.93 10.00
C ALA A 46 14.52 -2.66 9.82
N ASP A 47 13.99 -1.64 10.50
CA ASP A 47 12.58 -1.27 10.40
C ASP A 47 12.29 -0.57 9.07
N ALA A 48 13.19 0.26 8.56
CA ALA A 48 13.06 0.87 7.24
C ALA A 48 13.04 -0.20 6.12
N LEU A 49 13.88 -1.22 6.21
CA LEU A 49 13.88 -2.37 5.30
C LEU A 49 12.61 -3.22 5.44
N THR A 50 12.09 -3.37 6.66
CA THR A 50 10.83 -4.09 6.94
C THR A 50 9.65 -3.39 6.27
N GLN A 51 9.54 -2.07 6.44
CA GLN A 51 8.54 -1.23 5.77
C GLN A 51 8.66 -1.31 4.25
N LEU A 52 9.88 -1.15 3.71
CA LEU A 52 10.16 -1.25 2.28
C LEU A 52 9.70 -2.60 1.71
N ALA A 53 10.04 -3.70 2.37
CA ALA A 53 9.66 -5.04 1.92
C ALA A 53 8.13 -5.22 1.88
N ALA A 54 7.40 -4.74 2.89
CA ALA A 54 5.94 -4.83 2.93
C ALA A 54 5.26 -4.00 1.83
N VAL A 55 5.68 -2.74 1.67
CA VAL A 55 5.09 -1.81 0.69
C VAL A 55 5.34 -2.30 -0.74
N LEU A 56 6.56 -2.77 -1.04
CA LEU A 56 6.88 -3.29 -2.36
C LEU A 56 6.21 -4.63 -2.67
N ALA A 57 6.03 -5.49 -1.67
CA ALA A 57 5.30 -6.75 -1.85
C ALA A 57 3.83 -6.52 -2.27
N ILE A 58 3.22 -5.44 -1.78
CA ILE A 58 1.86 -5.04 -2.17
C ILE A 58 1.81 -4.41 -3.57
N GLY A 59 2.93 -3.85 -4.04
CA GLY A 59 3.01 -3.17 -5.34
C GLY A 59 2.88 -1.64 -5.26
N SER A 60 2.88 -1.09 -4.05
CA SER A 60 2.88 0.36 -3.78
C SER A 60 4.28 0.98 -3.94
N GLU A 61 4.33 2.32 -3.99
CA GLU A 61 5.57 3.09 -3.91
C GLU A 61 5.86 3.52 -2.47
N VAL A 62 7.15 3.75 -2.16
CA VAL A 62 7.60 4.26 -0.87
C VAL A 62 7.94 5.74 -0.97
N LEU A 63 7.46 6.53 -0.01
CA LEU A 63 7.96 7.86 0.28
C LEU A 63 8.86 7.79 1.52
N TRP A 64 10.10 8.23 1.39
CA TRP A 64 11.06 8.27 2.49
C TRP A 64 11.51 9.70 2.77
N PRO A 65 11.64 10.10 4.05
CA PRO A 65 12.32 11.34 4.40
C PRO A 65 13.82 11.25 4.08
N GLU A 66 14.43 12.35 3.67
CA GLU A 66 15.89 12.50 3.48
C GLU A 66 16.61 12.65 4.84
N ASN A 67 16.58 11.59 5.65
CA ASN A 67 17.38 11.50 6.87
C ASN A 67 18.55 10.50 6.66
N THR A 68 19.42 10.36 7.65
CA THR A 68 20.63 9.51 7.54
C THR A 68 20.32 8.06 7.19
N VAL A 69 19.40 7.42 7.92
CA VAL A 69 19.07 5.99 7.75
C VAL A 69 18.53 5.70 6.35
N GLN A 70 17.51 6.45 5.90
CA GLN A 70 16.86 6.23 4.61
C GLN A 70 17.80 6.61 3.45
N THR A 71 18.61 7.66 3.60
CA THR A 71 19.54 8.10 2.55
C THR A 71 20.67 7.09 2.35
N ASP A 72 21.24 6.56 3.43
CA ASP A 72 22.32 5.57 3.35
C ASP A 72 21.81 4.23 2.82
N LEU A 73 20.64 3.78 3.27
CA LEU A 73 19.95 2.64 2.67
C LEU A 73 19.69 2.85 1.19
N PHE A 74 19.10 4.00 0.82
CA PHE A 74 18.78 4.28 -0.57
C PHE A 74 20.01 4.14 -1.47
N ARG A 75 21.21 4.56 -1.04
CA ARG A 75 22.44 4.42 -1.82
C ARG A 75 22.82 2.98 -2.11
N THR A 76 22.62 2.06 -1.16
CA THR A 76 23.02 0.65 -1.28
C THR A 76 22.02 -0.20 -2.06
N LEU A 77 20.77 0.26 -2.21
CA LEU A 77 19.71 -0.53 -2.87
C LEU A 77 19.93 -0.71 -4.39
N PRO A 78 19.46 -1.84 -4.97
CA PRO A 78 19.43 -2.04 -6.41
C PRO A 78 18.57 -1.00 -7.15
N ALA A 79 18.91 -0.71 -8.42
CA ALA A 79 18.21 0.29 -9.23
C ALA A 79 16.69 0.06 -9.34
N VAL A 80 16.27 -1.20 -9.49
CA VAL A 80 14.85 -1.58 -9.57
C VAL A 80 14.07 -1.29 -8.28
N VAL A 81 14.74 -1.30 -7.13
CA VAL A 81 14.14 -0.95 -5.85
C VAL A 81 14.11 0.56 -5.69
N LYS A 82 15.22 1.24 -6.04
CA LYS A 82 15.33 2.71 -6.04
C LYS A 82 14.23 3.37 -6.86
N SER A 83 13.87 2.81 -8.03
CA SER A 83 12.81 3.36 -8.89
C SER A 83 11.40 3.32 -8.28
N ARG A 84 11.23 2.65 -7.13
CA ARG A 84 9.96 2.57 -6.39
C ARG A 84 9.98 3.42 -5.11
N ILE A 85 11.06 4.17 -4.88
CA ILE A 85 11.26 5.02 -3.71
C ILE A 85 11.39 6.47 -4.16
N THR A 86 10.60 7.35 -3.57
CA THR A 86 10.78 8.80 -3.65
C THR A 86 11.37 9.29 -2.34
N LEU A 87 12.46 10.05 -2.41
CA LEU A 87 13.01 10.77 -1.25
C LEU A 87 12.39 12.17 -1.18
N THR A 88 12.12 12.65 0.03
CA THR A 88 11.65 14.02 0.27
C THR A 88 12.33 14.62 1.49
N LYS A 89 12.69 15.91 1.42
CA LYS A 89 13.23 16.65 2.58
C LYS A 89 12.18 16.90 3.64
N ASP A 90 10.94 17.11 3.21
CA ASP A 90 9.82 17.41 4.08
C ASP A 90 8.53 16.91 3.43
N TRP A 91 7.96 15.85 3.97
CA TRP A 91 6.70 15.28 3.47
C TRP A 91 5.46 16.11 3.89
N GLN A 92 5.58 17.01 4.87
CA GLN A 92 4.48 17.82 5.36
C GLN A 92 4.21 19.00 4.43
N THR A 93 5.27 19.58 3.87
CA THR A 93 5.19 20.75 2.98
C THR A 93 5.43 20.40 1.52
N ALA A 94 6.05 19.25 1.22
CA ALA A 94 6.14 18.80 -0.16
C ALA A 94 4.74 18.50 -0.69
N ASN A 95 4.42 19.05 -1.86
CA ASN A 95 3.21 18.76 -2.61
C ASN A 95 3.28 17.34 -3.24
N ILE A 96 3.64 16.34 -2.46
CA ILE A 96 3.79 14.94 -2.84
C ILE A 96 2.66 14.18 -2.16
N ALA A 97 1.71 13.71 -2.95
CA ALA A 97 0.63 12.87 -2.44
C ALA A 97 1.16 11.51 -1.96
N PHE A 98 0.64 11.08 -0.81
CA PHE A 98 0.74 9.73 -0.27
C PHE A 98 -0.59 9.39 0.42
N ASP A 99 -0.94 8.10 0.44
CA ASP A 99 -2.27 7.61 0.83
C ASP A 99 -2.23 6.59 1.98
N GLY A 100 -1.07 6.42 2.61
CA GLY A 100 -0.89 5.73 3.88
C GLY A 100 0.44 6.06 4.55
N VAL A 101 0.54 5.77 5.85
CA VAL A 101 1.75 5.93 6.65
C VAL A 101 2.04 4.64 7.42
N ILE A 102 3.30 4.23 7.42
CA ILE A 102 3.81 3.23 8.37
C ILE A 102 4.88 3.89 9.22
N TYR A 103 4.75 3.75 10.54
CA TYR A 103 5.66 4.30 11.54
C TYR A 103 6.18 3.19 12.45
N HIS A 104 7.51 3.10 12.59
CA HIS A 104 8.17 2.33 13.66
C HIS A 104 8.82 3.29 14.64
N GLY A 105 8.49 3.18 15.93
CA GLY A 105 9.08 4.01 16.97
C GLY A 105 8.23 4.08 18.23
N ASP A 106 8.39 5.16 18.99
CA ASP A 106 7.72 5.34 20.29
C ASP A 106 6.28 5.85 20.15
N ALA A 107 5.42 5.43 21.07
CA ALA A 107 3.99 5.78 21.06
C ALA A 107 3.71 7.28 21.20
N ASP A 108 4.53 8.00 21.98
CA ASP A 108 4.39 9.45 22.15
C ASP A 108 4.65 10.21 20.84
N GLN A 109 5.65 9.77 20.09
CA GLN A 109 5.97 10.33 18.77
C GLN A 109 4.95 9.92 17.72
N LEU A 110 4.41 8.70 17.79
CA LEU A 110 3.29 8.26 16.94
C LEU A 110 2.07 9.17 17.12
N ARG A 111 1.77 9.59 18.34
CA ARG A 111 0.65 10.52 18.60
C ARG A 111 0.87 11.86 17.89
N ILE A 112 2.06 12.45 18.04
CA ILE A 112 2.42 13.71 17.38
C ILE A 112 2.32 13.55 15.85
N LEU A 113 2.82 12.43 15.31
CA LEU A 113 2.71 12.11 13.89
C LEU A 113 1.24 12.04 13.44
N CYS A 114 0.36 11.36 14.18
CA CYS A 114 -1.07 11.31 13.85
C CYS A 114 -1.71 12.70 13.82
N GLU A 115 -1.34 13.59 14.77
CA GLU A 115 -1.81 14.97 14.79
C GLU A 115 -1.34 15.74 13.54
N GLN A 116 -0.07 15.56 13.14
CA GLN A 116 0.49 16.16 11.92
C GLN A 116 -0.20 15.65 10.65
N ILE A 117 -0.40 14.33 10.53
CA ILE A 117 -1.07 13.71 9.38
C ILE A 117 -2.52 14.18 9.26
N ALA A 118 -3.21 14.38 10.40
CA ALA A 118 -4.58 14.90 10.40
C ALA A 118 -4.71 16.35 9.94
N GLN A 119 -3.60 17.11 9.87
CA GLN A 119 -3.58 18.48 9.31
C GLN A 119 -3.39 18.51 7.78
N ILE A 120 -3.12 17.37 7.14
CA ILE A 120 -2.95 17.33 5.68
C ILE A 120 -4.32 17.42 5.03
N ASP A 121 -4.48 18.41 4.16
CA ASP A 121 -5.69 18.57 3.36
C ASP A 121 -5.90 17.38 2.41
N GLY A 122 -7.14 16.93 2.29
CA GLY A 122 -7.54 15.87 1.37
C GLY A 122 -8.13 14.64 2.08
N PRO A 123 -8.03 13.45 1.47
CA PRO A 123 -8.53 12.22 2.06
C PRO A 123 -7.83 11.91 3.38
N ILE A 124 -8.55 11.29 4.32
CA ILE A 124 -7.96 10.80 5.57
C ILE A 124 -6.90 9.74 5.27
N ILE A 125 -5.67 10.01 5.68
CA ILE A 125 -4.53 9.11 5.49
C ILE A 125 -4.45 8.13 6.67
N SER A 126 -4.45 6.83 6.38
CA SER A 126 -4.34 5.80 7.43
C SER A 126 -2.91 5.72 7.96
N VAL A 127 -2.75 5.80 9.29
CA VAL A 127 -1.46 5.59 9.97
C VAL A 127 -1.45 4.20 10.63
N GLN A 128 -0.38 3.44 10.38
CA GLN A 128 -0.06 2.21 11.10
C GLN A 128 1.18 2.45 11.95
N GLY A 129 1.05 2.29 13.27
CA GLY A 129 2.15 2.45 14.22
C GLY A 129 2.59 1.10 14.79
N PHE A 130 3.90 0.92 14.89
CA PHE A 130 4.55 -0.30 15.35
C PHE A 130 5.70 0.05 16.29
N ALA A 131 5.99 -0.79 17.28
CA ALA A 131 7.23 -0.67 18.06
C ALA A 131 8.43 -1.11 17.20
N ARG A 132 9.62 -0.61 17.52
CA ARG A 132 10.87 -1.00 16.82
C ARG A 132 11.05 -2.52 16.81
N GLY A 133 11.42 -3.07 15.65
CA GLY A 133 11.61 -4.51 15.45
C GLY A 133 10.33 -5.31 15.22
N GLU A 134 9.14 -4.70 15.28
CA GLU A 134 7.92 -5.39 14.86
C GLU A 134 7.92 -5.64 13.35
N THR A 135 7.50 -6.84 12.96
CA THR A 135 7.50 -7.24 11.55
C THR A 135 6.11 -7.62 11.04
N ASN A 136 5.06 -7.44 11.85
CA ASN A 136 3.71 -7.85 11.47
C ASN A 136 2.92 -6.69 10.85
N ILE A 137 3.48 -6.09 9.80
CA ILE A 137 2.81 -5.02 9.04
C ILE A 137 1.49 -5.57 8.46
N LEU A 138 0.40 -4.83 8.66
CA LEU A 138 -0.94 -5.18 8.19
C LEU A 138 -1.04 -4.82 6.70
N LEU A 139 -0.71 -5.78 5.84
CA LEU A 139 -0.66 -5.61 4.39
C LEU A 139 -2.03 -5.23 3.81
N GLU A 140 -3.11 -5.74 4.38
CA GLU A 140 -4.49 -5.45 3.98
C GLU A 140 -4.84 -3.96 4.08
N ARG A 141 -4.19 -3.22 4.98
CA ARG A 141 -4.39 -1.77 5.14
C ARG A 141 -3.65 -0.95 4.08
N LEU A 142 -2.77 -1.59 3.30
CA LEU A 142 -2.06 -1.00 2.17
C LEU A 142 -2.82 -1.20 0.84
N LEU A 143 -4.03 -1.73 0.89
CA LEU A 143 -4.87 -1.99 -0.28
C LEU A 143 -6.07 -1.04 -0.34
N ILE A 144 -6.61 -0.91 -1.55
CA ILE A 144 -7.87 -0.26 -1.90
C ILE A 144 -8.77 -1.33 -2.53
N GLU A 145 -9.99 -1.42 -2.03
CA GLU A 145 -11.00 -2.31 -2.56
C GLU A 145 -11.70 -1.65 -3.75
N HIS A 146 -11.79 -2.36 -4.88
CA HIS A 146 -12.45 -1.87 -6.08
C HIS A 146 -13.50 -2.89 -6.55
N SER A 147 -14.78 -2.53 -6.44
CA SER A 147 -15.90 -3.32 -6.94
C SER A 147 -16.40 -2.76 -8.27
N LEU A 148 -16.42 -3.61 -9.29
CA LEU A 148 -16.89 -3.27 -10.63
C LEU A 148 -18.06 -4.19 -11.00
N SER A 149 -19.21 -3.59 -11.30
CA SER A 149 -20.41 -4.27 -11.80
C SER A 149 -20.63 -3.88 -13.26
N VAL A 150 -20.69 -4.89 -14.14
CA VAL A 150 -20.94 -4.69 -15.57
C VAL A 150 -22.27 -5.34 -15.95
N ASN A 151 -23.22 -4.52 -16.43
CA ASN A 151 -24.45 -5.03 -17.05
C ASN A 151 -24.11 -5.62 -18.43
N THR A 152 -24.00 -6.94 -18.50
CA THR A 152 -23.70 -7.70 -19.73
C THR A 152 -24.92 -7.85 -20.66
N ALA A 153 -26.12 -7.58 -20.16
CA ALA A 153 -27.37 -7.64 -20.94
C ALA A 153 -27.77 -6.28 -21.54
N ALA A 154 -26.99 -5.23 -21.31
CA ALA A 154 -27.32 -3.87 -21.74
C ALA A 154 -27.56 -3.72 -23.25
N ALA A 155 -26.99 -4.61 -24.08
CA ALA A 155 -27.19 -4.65 -25.53
C ALA A 155 -28.49 -5.35 -25.99
N GLY A 156 -29.37 -5.76 -25.07
CA GLY A 156 -30.70 -6.31 -25.39
C GLY A 156 -30.82 -7.83 -25.37
N GLY A 157 -29.84 -8.55 -24.83
CA GLY A 157 -29.90 -10.01 -24.67
C GLY A 157 -28.76 -10.55 -23.81
N ASN A 158 -29.00 -11.65 -23.10
CA ASN A 158 -27.98 -12.32 -22.29
C ASN A 158 -27.42 -13.52 -23.06
N ALA A 159 -26.23 -13.37 -23.62
CA ALA A 159 -25.56 -14.42 -24.41
C ALA A 159 -25.37 -15.73 -23.61
N SER A 160 -25.17 -15.65 -22.29
CA SER A 160 -25.02 -16.82 -21.42
C SER A 160 -26.33 -17.61 -21.25
N LEU A 161 -27.49 -16.96 -21.43
CA LEU A 161 -28.79 -17.63 -21.41
C LEU A 161 -29.16 -18.22 -22.78
N MET A 162 -28.59 -17.73 -23.88
CA MET A 162 -28.84 -18.27 -25.23
C MET A 162 -28.19 -19.64 -25.47
N THR A 163 -27.32 -20.10 -24.56
CA THR A 163 -26.56 -21.36 -24.66
C THR A 163 -27.02 -22.43 -23.68
N ILE A 164 -27.99 -22.13 -22.80
CA ILE A 164 -28.63 -23.10 -21.89
C ILE A 164 -29.93 -23.56 -22.55
N GLY A 165 -29.98 -24.82 -22.97
CA GLY A 165 -31.14 -25.47 -23.59
C GLY A 165 -31.35 -26.87 -23.04
#